data_AF-A0A4R5FBF0-F1
#
_entry.id   AF-A0A4R5FBF0-F1
#
_cell.length_a   1.000
_cell.length_b   1.000
_cell.length_c   1.000
_cell.angle_alpha   90.00
_cell.angle_beta   90.00
_cell.angle_gamma   90.00
#
_symmetry.space_group_name_H-M   'P 1'
#
loop_
_entity.id
_entity.type
_entity.pdbx_description
1 polymer ?
#
loop_
_entity_poly.entity_id
_entity_poly.type
_entity_poly.pdbx_seq_one_letter_code
_entity_poly.pdbx_strand_id
1 'polypeptide(L)'
;MTADRVDVHITLAGSLWLAQVDGVAGGMSARTLKELHADVTEGLPFLFADRDRPPAPVFHYALPGLSEQDLDDFAALQRQAAAIAEDYTRTLKKRVTHMHELGLSDGDIGELLGLTKQRIQQIRTNANDESRQSA
;
A
#
# COMPACT_ATOMS: atom_id res chain seq x y z
N MET A 1 22.62 6.71 -15.07
CA MET A 1 22.18 5.94 -13.88
C MET A 1 23.18 6.31 -12.80
N THR A 2 22.86 6.97 -11.69
CA THR A 2 21.72 6.80 -10.76
C THR A 2 21.90 7.85 -9.66
N ALA A 3 20.84 8.58 -9.29
CA ALA A 3 20.54 9.05 -7.92
C ALA A 3 19.45 10.16 -7.96
N ASP A 4 18.24 9.81 -8.42
CA ASP A 4 17.05 10.65 -8.18
C ASP A 4 16.47 10.36 -6.78
N ARG A 5 17.34 9.97 -5.84
CA ARG A 5 17.03 9.52 -4.49
C ARG A 5 18.01 10.08 -3.49
N VAL A 6 17.55 10.31 -2.28
CA VAL A 6 18.35 10.72 -1.12
C VAL A 6 17.95 9.88 0.08
N ASP A 7 18.93 9.33 0.77
CA ASP A 7 18.71 8.50 1.95
C ASP A 7 18.43 9.39 3.16
N VAL A 8 17.44 8.99 3.95
CA VAL A 8 16.94 9.71 5.12
C VAL A 8 16.86 8.74 6.29
N HIS A 9 17.74 8.93 7.27
CA HIS A 9 17.85 8.06 8.43
C HIS A 9 16.93 8.55 9.54
N ILE A 10 15.98 7.70 9.95
CA ILE A 10 14.97 7.97 10.96
C ILE A 10 15.27 7.23 12.25
N THR A 11 15.23 7.94 13.36
CA THR A 11 15.37 7.40 14.71
C THR A 11 14.29 7.92 15.64
N LEU A 12 14.03 7.22 16.74
CA LEU A 12 13.14 7.67 17.81
C LEU A 12 13.98 8.08 19.04
N ALA A 13 13.86 9.34 19.44
CA ALA A 13 14.54 9.89 20.61
C ALA A 13 13.50 10.42 21.61
N GLY A 14 13.26 9.66 22.68
CA GLY A 14 12.19 9.96 23.64
C GLY A 14 10.81 9.90 22.96
N SER A 15 10.14 11.04 22.83
CA SER A 15 8.84 11.17 22.17
C SER A 15 8.88 11.82 20.79
N LEU A 16 10.08 12.07 20.25
CA LEU A 16 10.28 12.72 18.96
C LEU A 16 10.92 11.77 17.95
N TRP A 17 10.40 11.81 16.73
CA TRP A 17 11.03 11.23 15.56
C TRP A 17 12.04 12.22 15.01
N LEU A 18 13.22 11.74 14.68
CA LEU A 18 14.31 12.53 14.12
C LEU A 18 14.66 11.98 12.74
N ALA A 19 14.78 12.85 11.74
CA ALA A 19 15.26 12.53 10.41
C ALA A 19 16.59 13.23 10.13
N GLN A 20 17.57 12.48 9.65
CA GLN A 20 18.82 13.00 9.11
C GLN A 20 18.88 12.71 7.62
N VAL A 21 18.98 13.75 6.80
CA VAL A 21 19.07 13.62 5.34
C VAL A 21 20.54 13.53 4.93
N ASP A 22 20.91 12.51 4.16
CA ASP A 22 22.30 12.30 3.77
C ASP A 22 22.84 13.47 2.92
N GLY A 23 24.02 13.96 3.30
CA GLY A 23 24.68 15.10 2.67
C GLY A 23 24.15 16.47 3.09
N VAL A 24 23.16 16.55 3.99
CA VAL A 24 22.63 17.82 4.52
C VAL A 24 23.07 18.00 5.98
N ALA A 25 23.54 19.20 6.31
CA ALA A 25 23.85 19.55 7.70
C ALA A 25 22.56 19.85 8.47
N GLY A 26 22.35 19.15 9.57
CA GLY A 26 21.16 19.29 10.43
C GLY A 26 20.19 18.11 10.30
N GLY A 27 19.03 18.25 10.94
CA GLY A 27 18.00 17.22 10.92
C GLY A 27 16.62 17.84 11.16
N MET A 28 15.59 17.08 10.81
CA MET A 28 14.19 17.44 11.05
C MET A 28 13.64 16.62 12.21
N SER A 29 12.65 17.14 12.91
CA SER A 29 12.02 16.42 14.02
C SER A 29 10.53 16.67 14.09
N ALA A 30 9.76 15.63 14.38
CA ALA A 30 8.31 15.73 14.57
C ALA A 30 7.80 14.77 15.64
N ARG A 31 6.55 14.94 16.07
CA ARG A 31 5.91 14.05 17.07
C ARG A 31 5.39 12.77 16.45
N THR A 32 5.13 12.76 15.14
CA THR A 32 4.66 11.58 14.41
C THR A 32 5.50 11.34 13.16
N LEU A 33 5.62 10.07 12.74
CA LEU A 33 6.27 9.73 11.46
C LEU A 33 5.57 10.40 10.26
N LYS A 34 4.25 10.55 10.32
CA LYS A 34 3.48 11.20 9.25
C LYS A 34 3.91 12.66 9.06
N GLU A 35 3.99 13.41 10.15
CA GLU A 35 4.49 14.79 10.13
C GLU A 35 5.94 14.83 9.65
N LEU A 36 6.81 13.97 10.19
CA LEU A 36 8.22 13.94 9.79
C LEU A 36 8.40 13.65 8.29
N HIS A 37 7.66 12.71 7.72
CA HIS A 37 7.72 12.40 6.29
C HIS A 37 7.23 13.58 5.43
N ALA A 38 6.17 14.26 5.88
CA ALA A 38 5.67 15.46 5.20
C ALA A 38 6.73 16.57 5.23
N ASP A 39 7.28 16.87 6.41
CA ASP A 39 8.31 17.90 6.60
C ASP A 39 9.56 17.61 5.75
N VAL A 40 10.02 16.36 5.71
CA VAL A 40 11.13 15.95 4.84
C VAL A 40 10.78 16.17 3.38
N THR A 41 9.63 15.66 2.92
CA THR A 41 9.24 15.76 1.50
C THR A 41 9.06 17.21 1.06
N GLU A 42 8.47 18.05 1.91
CA GLU A 42 8.28 19.48 1.66
C GLU A 42 9.59 20.27 1.77
N GLY A 43 10.54 19.82 2.60
CA GLY A 43 11.83 20.46 2.80
C GLY A 43 12.87 20.17 1.70
N LEU A 44 12.82 19.00 1.07
CA LEU A 44 13.80 18.58 0.06
C LEU A 44 13.99 19.56 -1.12
N PRO A 45 12.95 20.18 -1.69
CA PRO A 45 13.11 21.21 -2.72
C PRO A 45 13.97 22.40 -2.29
N PHE A 46 13.93 22.77 -1.00
CA PHE A 46 14.73 23.88 -0.47
C PHE A 46 16.17 23.46 -0.20
N LEU A 47 16.39 22.21 0.20
CA LEU A 47 17.72 21.65 0.48
C LEU A 47 18.51 21.33 -0.79
N PHE A 48 17.80 21.03 -1.88
CA PHE A 48 18.38 20.66 -3.18
C PHE A 48 17.95 21.62 -4.30
N ALA A 49 17.82 22.91 -3.97
CA ALA A 49 17.28 23.94 -4.87
C ALA A 49 18.04 24.11 -6.20
N ASP A 50 19.31 23.68 -6.26
CA ASP A 50 20.15 23.73 -7.46
C ASP A 50 19.83 22.63 -8.49
N ARG A 51 18.85 21.75 -8.22
CA ARG A 51 18.46 20.66 -9.12
C ARG A 51 17.14 20.96 -9.83
N ASP A 52 17.07 20.60 -11.11
CA ASP A 52 15.83 20.68 -11.92
C ASP A 52 14.68 19.87 -11.30
N ARG A 53 15.00 18.81 -10.57
CA ARG A 53 14.05 18.01 -9.80
C ARG A 53 14.64 17.66 -8.43
N PRO A 54 13.88 17.86 -7.33
CA PRO A 54 14.31 17.41 -6.02
C PRO A 54 14.35 15.87 -5.97
N PRO A 55 15.37 15.28 -5.32
CA PRO A 55 15.47 13.83 -5.19
C PRO A 55 14.29 13.29 -4.36
N ALA A 56 13.88 12.04 -4.62
CA ALA A 56 12.90 11.37 -3.79
C ALA A 56 13.54 10.83 -2.50
N PRO A 57 12.92 11.00 -1.32
CA PRO A 57 13.45 10.44 -0.09
C PRO A 57 13.35 8.91 -0.09
N VAL A 58 14.39 8.25 0.44
CA VAL A 58 14.40 6.84 0.83
C VAL A 58 14.57 6.81 2.33
N PHE A 59 13.55 6.31 3.05
CA PHE A 59 13.55 6.33 4.50
C PHE A 59 14.12 5.03 5.08
N HIS A 60 15.15 5.15 5.90
CA HIS A 60 15.75 4.06 6.66
C HIS A 60 15.41 4.22 8.13
N TYR A 61 15.03 3.15 8.80
CA TYR A 61 14.62 3.20 10.21
C TYR A 61 15.60 2.46 11.09
N ALA A 62 16.18 3.15 12.07
CA ALA A 62 16.98 2.52 13.12
C ALA A 62 16.18 2.54 14.44
N LEU A 63 15.49 1.44 14.70
CA LEU A 63 14.66 1.24 15.88
C LEU A 63 15.20 0.08 16.73
N PRO A 64 15.35 0.24 18.05
CA PRO A 64 15.79 -0.85 18.92
C PRO A 64 14.85 -2.07 18.81
N GLY A 65 15.39 -3.21 18.42
CA GLY A 65 14.63 -4.47 18.30
C GLY A 65 13.78 -4.63 17.04
N LEU A 66 13.90 -3.72 16.07
CA LEU A 66 13.25 -3.82 14.76
C LEU A 66 14.25 -3.48 13.66
N SER A 67 14.56 -4.45 12.81
CA SER A 67 15.45 -4.24 11.68
C SER A 67 14.71 -3.69 10.46
N GLU A 68 15.44 -3.08 9.54
CA GLU A 68 14.89 -2.67 8.23
C GLU A 68 14.37 -3.88 7.44
N GLN A 69 15.04 -5.02 7.56
CA GLN A 69 14.61 -6.27 6.93
C GLN A 69 13.22 -6.72 7.43
N ASP A 70 12.91 -6.54 8.72
CA ASP A 70 11.58 -6.90 9.26
C ASP A 70 10.47 -6.06 8.62
N LEU A 71 10.73 -4.78 8.34
CA LEU A 71 9.80 -3.89 7.65
C LEU A 71 9.63 -4.29 6.18
N ASP A 72 10.74 -4.62 5.51
CA ASP A 72 10.74 -5.07 4.12
C ASP A 72 10.00 -6.40 3.92
N ASP A 73 10.24 -7.36 4.81
CA ASP A 73 9.56 -8.66 4.81
C ASP A 73 8.05 -8.48 5.01
N PHE A 74 7.66 -7.63 5.96
CA PHE A 74 6.24 -7.31 6.17
C PHE A 74 5.62 -6.60 4.95
N ALA A 75 6.32 -5.64 4.36
CA ALA A 75 5.85 -4.96 3.15
C ALA A 75 5.71 -5.94 1.96
N ALA A 76 6.62 -6.91 1.84
CA ALA A 76 6.52 -7.96 0.84
C ALA A 76 5.28 -8.85 1.07
N LEU A 77 5.02 -9.25 2.32
CA LEU A 77 3.82 -10.00 2.69
C LEU A 77 2.53 -9.21 2.41
N GLN A 78 2.51 -7.91 2.69
CA GLN A 78 1.36 -7.05 2.35
C GLN A 78 1.10 -7.02 0.84
N ARG A 79 2.15 -6.88 0.02
CA ARG A 79 2.01 -6.93 -1.45
C ARG A 79 1.48 -8.28 -1.93
N GLN A 80 1.97 -9.38 -1.36
CA GLN A 80 1.49 -10.72 -1.68
C GLN A 80 0.02 -10.89 -1.28
N ALA A 81 -0.37 -10.44 -0.08
CA ALA A 81 -1.75 -10.49 0.38
C ALA A 81 -2.68 -9.67 -0.52
N ALA A 82 -2.25 -8.49 -0.96
CA ALA A 82 -3.01 -7.66 -1.89
C ALA A 82 -3.21 -8.35 -3.24
N ALA A 83 -2.15 -8.94 -3.81
CA ALA A 83 -2.24 -9.68 -5.06
C ALA A 83 -3.17 -10.90 -4.95
N ILE A 84 -3.07 -11.67 -3.86
CA ILE A 84 -3.96 -12.80 -3.59
C ILE A 84 -5.41 -12.33 -3.45
N ALA A 85 -5.67 -11.21 -2.76
CA ALA A 85 -7.02 -10.68 -2.58
C ALA A 85 -7.63 -10.22 -3.92
N GLU A 86 -6.83 -9.61 -4.79
CA GLU A 86 -7.23 -9.23 -6.15
C GLU A 86 -7.58 -10.48 -6.98
N ASP A 87 -6.69 -11.47 -7.01
CA ASP A 87 -6.87 -12.72 -7.72
C ASP A 87 -8.08 -13.50 -7.24
N TYR A 88 -8.27 -13.56 -5.92
CA TYR A 88 -9.44 -14.16 -5.29
C TYR A 88 -10.72 -13.46 -5.74
N THR A 89 -10.76 -12.13 -5.68
CA THR A 89 -11.94 -11.35 -6.07
C THR A 89 -12.29 -11.54 -7.54
N ARG A 90 -11.28 -11.48 -8.42
CA ARG A 90 -11.43 -11.70 -9.86
C ARG A 90 -11.93 -13.10 -10.18
N THR A 91 -11.33 -14.12 -9.55
CA THR A 91 -11.73 -15.53 -9.72
C THR A 91 -13.15 -15.75 -9.21
N LEU A 92 -13.47 -15.22 -8.05
CA LEU A 92 -14.78 -15.34 -7.43
C LEU A 92 -15.88 -14.77 -8.31
N LYS A 93 -15.71 -13.54 -8.82
CA LYS A 93 -16.64 -12.92 -9.78
C LYS A 93 -16.85 -13.83 -11.00
N LYS A 94 -15.77 -14.28 -11.64
CA LYS A 94 -15.82 -15.15 -12.83
C LYS A 94 -16.57 -16.46 -12.56
N ARG A 95 -16.34 -17.10 -11.40
CA ARG A 95 -16.98 -18.37 -11.04
C ARG A 95 -18.46 -18.21 -10.73
N VAL A 96 -18.83 -17.17 -9.99
CA VAL A 96 -20.24 -16.87 -9.70
C VAL A 96 -21.03 -16.61 -10.99
N THR A 97 -20.49 -15.79 -11.91
CA THR A 97 -21.13 -15.54 -13.21
C THR A 97 -21.29 -16.83 -14.00
N HIS A 98 -20.23 -17.63 -14.12
CA HIS A 98 -20.28 -18.88 -14.87
C HIS A 98 -21.26 -19.90 -14.29
N MET A 99 -21.30 -20.08 -12.96
CA MET A 99 -22.25 -20.99 -12.32
C MET A 99 -23.70 -20.53 -12.51
N HIS A 100 -23.94 -19.22 -12.56
CA HIS A 100 -25.25 -18.67 -12.85
C HIS A 100 -25.65 -18.88 -14.33
N GLU A 101 -24.71 -18.77 -15.27
CA GLU A 101 -24.93 -19.13 -16.69
C GLU A 101 -25.29 -20.61 -16.87
N LEU A 102 -24.79 -21.48 -15.98
CA LEU A 102 -25.16 -22.89 -15.91
C LEU A 102 -26.54 -23.14 -15.23
N GLY A 103 -27.22 -22.09 -14.77
CA GLY A 103 -28.56 -22.15 -14.20
C GLY A 103 -28.60 -22.51 -12.71
N LEU A 104 -27.47 -22.49 -11.98
CA LEU A 104 -27.47 -22.74 -10.55
C LEU A 104 -28.13 -21.58 -9.78
N SER A 105 -28.83 -21.91 -8.69
CA SER A 105 -29.42 -20.90 -7.82
C SER A 105 -28.36 -20.22 -6.95
N ASP A 106 -28.63 -18.98 -6.50
CA ASP A 106 -27.73 -18.26 -5.58
C ASP A 106 -27.44 -19.06 -4.28
N GLY A 107 -28.36 -19.95 -3.88
CA GLY A 107 -28.19 -20.83 -2.73
C GLY A 107 -27.16 -21.92 -2.99
N ASP A 108 -27.29 -22.64 -4.10
CA ASP A 108 -26.37 -23.73 -4.47
C ASP A 108 -24.95 -23.22 -4.74
N ILE A 109 -24.84 -22.05 -5.39
CA ILE A 109 -23.55 -21.37 -5.60
C ILE A 109 -22.91 -21.01 -4.26
N GLY A 110 -23.72 -20.52 -3.32
CA GLY A 110 -23.28 -20.23 -1.96
C GLY A 110 -22.69 -21.47 -1.27
N GLU A 111 -23.41 -22.58 -1.27
CA GLU A 111 -22.96 -23.85 -0.69
C GLU A 111 -21.66 -24.36 -1.34
N LEU A 112 -21.56 -24.34 -2.67
CA LEU A 112 -20.38 -24.81 -3.40
C LEU A 112 -19.12 -23.96 -3.14
N LEU A 113 -19.30 -22.67 -2.91
CA LEU A 113 -18.19 -21.73 -2.69
C LEU A 113 -17.93 -21.43 -1.20
N GLY A 114 -18.72 -22.01 -0.29
CA GLY A 114 -18.65 -21.71 1.14
C GLY A 114 -19.05 -20.26 1.47
N LEU A 115 -19.97 -19.68 0.71
CA LEU A 115 -20.42 -18.30 0.83
C LEU A 115 -21.91 -18.22 1.14
N THR A 116 -22.34 -17.13 1.78
CA THR A 116 -23.77 -16.90 1.99
C THR A 116 -24.46 -16.49 0.70
N LYS A 117 -25.75 -16.84 0.56
CA LYS A 117 -26.60 -16.37 -0.56
C LYS A 117 -26.52 -14.85 -0.75
N GLN A 118 -26.54 -14.08 0.34
CA GLN A 118 -26.44 -12.62 0.30
C GLN A 118 -25.11 -12.16 -0.30
N ARG A 119 -24.00 -12.86 0.00
CA ARG A 119 -22.69 -12.55 -0.58
C ARG A 119 -22.67 -12.80 -2.09
N ILE A 120 -23.29 -13.89 -2.56
CA ILE A 120 -23.44 -14.18 -4.00
C ILE A 120 -24.22 -13.06 -4.70
N GLN A 121 -25.32 -12.61 -4.09
CA GLN A 121 -26.13 -11.51 -4.63
C GLN A 121 -25.34 -10.19 -4.75
N GLN A 122 -24.57 -9.83 -3.72
CA GLN A 122 -23.71 -8.63 -3.74
C GLN A 122 -22.68 -8.68 -4.87
N ILE A 123 -22.04 -9.84 -5.07
CA ILE A 123 -21.03 -10.02 -6.13
C ILE A 123 -21.66 -9.78 -7.51
N ARG A 124 -22.88 -10.29 -7.73
CA ARG A 124 -23.61 -10.11 -9.00
C ARG A 124 -24.05 -8.66 -9.22
N THR A 125 -24.60 -8.00 -8.20
CA THR A 125 -25.06 -6.60 -8.31
C THR A 125 -23.89 -5.67 -8.68
N ASN A 126 -22.76 -5.80 -8.00
CA ASN A 126 -21.60 -4.95 -8.26
C ASN A 126 -20.97 -5.20 -9.65
N ALA A 127 -21.01 -6.45 -10.15
CA ALA A 127 -20.53 -6.77 -11.49
C ALA A 127 -21.39 -6.14 -12.60
N ASN A 128 -22.71 -6.03 -12.37
CA ASN A 128 -23.63 -5.40 -13.32
C ASN A 128 -23.45 -3.87 -13.37
N ASP A 129 -23.09 -3.23 -12.25
CA ASP A 129 -22.85 -1.79 -12.20
C ASP A 129 -21.52 -1.40 -12.88
N GLU A 130 -20.45 -2.21 -12.73
CA GLU A 130 -19.17 -2.02 -13.44
C GLU A 130 -19.35 -2.11 -14.97
N SER A 131 -20.19 -3.02 -15.44
CA SER A 131 -20.48 -3.22 -16.88
C SER A 131 -21.27 -2.05 -17.49
N ARG A 132 -22.10 -1.37 -16.70
CA ARG A 132 -22.92 -0.22 -17.14
C ARG A 132 -22.15 1.10 -17.19
N GLN A 133 -21.08 1.24 -16.42
CA GLN A 133 -20.21 2.43 -16.45
C GLN A 133 -19.18 2.37 -17.59
N SER A 134 -18.96 1.20 -18.18
CA SER A 134 -17.98 0.95 -19.23
C SER A 134 -18.58 0.93 -20.65
N ALA A 135 -19.88 1.20 -20.78
CA ALA A 135 -20.65 1.19 -22.03
C ALA A 135 -21.21 2.60 -22.33
#